data_AF-A0A673WV61-F1
#
_entry.id   AF-A0A673WV61-F1
#
_cell.length_a   1.000
_cell.length_b   1.000
_cell.length_c   1.000
_cell.angle_alpha   90.00
_cell.angle_beta   90.00
_cell.angle_gamma   90.00
#
_symmetry.space_group_name_H-M   'P 1'
#
loop_
_entity.id
_entity.type
_entity.pdbx_description
1 polymer ?
#
loop_
_entity_poly.entity_id
_entity_poly.type
_entity_poly.pdbx_seq_one_letter_code
_entity_poly.pdbx_strand_id
1 'polypeptide(L)'
;MAGLRRRSNHLPTSLFTLATMAETVQDVSEADKRHLVELVKELRRSNAVLRAETDMYERYISRLDPRDLVPQPLSDSLGAAAASQLEIGGGRGRKMKTRTTALEQLQRLTLEQKCDVAQRELDETKEDLEKLKESSERVLNNYKATLEEADIRLVEVKKASYEFDRDVAKVLREKRGVMMGAEKVIRYFEDRMRAKDTLVEKLRLKNAALHVQKRKLQLQLRQKEEMGEALHEVDFQQLKIENSQYLERIDERNQDLLRLKLLAGNTLQVLNSYKKKLQSMTCESKLLSSDITSRKEMLVKIEEETLQAEEERAKAETLNRKLRGQLADFRVPHVLQYITAKASHSQLEQSVRAWERKVEISEMALKTHTKTWNKLKEAAGAGPVTAR
;
A
#
# COMPACT_ATOMS: atom_id res chain seq x y z
N MET A 1 -80.04 -20.69 -58.57
CA MET A 1 -78.69 -20.60 -59.18
C MET A 1 -77.69 -20.55 -58.03
N ALA A 2 -77.25 -21.70 -57.52
CA ALA A 2 -76.00 -22.38 -57.91
C ALA A 2 -74.76 -21.58 -57.40
N GLY A 3 -73.87 -22.11 -56.55
CA GLY A 3 -73.71 -23.49 -56.13
C GLY A 3 -72.85 -23.67 -54.88
N LEU A 4 -73.18 -24.74 -54.16
CA LEU A 4 -72.36 -25.34 -53.12
C LEU A 4 -71.12 -25.99 -53.75
N ARG A 5 -69.92 -25.50 -53.42
CA ARG A 5 -68.68 -26.26 -53.62
C ARG A 5 -68.36 -27.03 -52.35
N ARG A 6 -68.59 -28.34 -52.41
CA ARG A 6 -68.03 -29.36 -51.50
C ARG A 6 -66.52 -29.15 -51.38
N ARG A 7 -66.03 -28.86 -50.17
CA ARG A 7 -64.61 -29.05 -49.83
C ARG A 7 -64.42 -30.50 -49.41
N SER A 8 -63.56 -31.19 -50.16
CA SER A 8 -63.13 -32.56 -49.90
C SER A 8 -62.43 -32.65 -48.55
N ASN A 9 -62.85 -33.63 -47.75
CA ASN A 9 -62.12 -34.08 -46.57
C ASN A 9 -60.83 -34.77 -47.05
N HIS A 10 -59.72 -34.05 -47.02
CA HIS A 10 -58.38 -34.63 -47.00
C HIS A 10 -57.86 -34.49 -45.58
N LEU A 11 -58.09 -35.54 -44.78
CA LEU A 11 -57.42 -35.75 -43.50
C LEU A 11 -55.91 -35.68 -43.75
N PRO A 12 -55.16 -34.78 -43.10
CA PRO A 12 -53.72 -34.73 -43.25
C PRO A 12 -53.12 -36.00 -42.62
N THR A 13 -52.21 -36.60 -43.36
CA THR A 13 -51.38 -37.78 -43.06
C THR A 13 -50.61 -37.69 -41.73
N SER A 14 -50.72 -36.57 -40.99
CA SER A 14 -50.13 -36.36 -39.66
C SER A 14 -50.84 -37.12 -38.53
N LEU A 15 -52.13 -37.44 -38.69
CA LEU A 15 -52.85 -38.28 -37.73
C LEU A 15 -52.46 -39.76 -37.84
N PHE A 16 -52.01 -40.19 -39.01
CA PHE A 16 -51.55 -41.56 -39.22
C PHE A 16 -50.13 -41.80 -38.67
N THR A 17 -49.28 -40.77 -38.67
CA THR A 17 -47.96 -40.83 -38.03
C THR A 17 -48.03 -40.75 -36.50
N LEU A 18 -48.99 -40.02 -35.92
CA LEU A 18 -49.21 -40.05 -34.46
C LEU A 18 -49.78 -41.39 -33.98
N ALA A 19 -50.66 -42.02 -34.76
CA ALA A 19 -51.22 -43.34 -34.42
C ALA A 19 -50.18 -44.46 -34.50
N THR A 20 -49.23 -44.40 -35.45
CA THR A 20 -48.18 -45.43 -35.61
C THR A 20 -47.02 -45.28 -34.62
N MET A 21 -46.85 -44.12 -33.96
CA MET A 21 -45.90 -44.00 -32.84
C MET A 21 -46.48 -44.47 -31.50
N ALA A 22 -47.78 -44.74 -31.42
CA ALA A 22 -48.42 -45.29 -30.21
C ALA A 22 -48.26 -46.81 -30.08
N GLU A 23 -47.95 -47.53 -31.16
CA GLU A 23 -47.82 -49.00 -31.20
C GLU A 23 -46.39 -49.52 -30.95
N THR A 24 -45.42 -48.65 -30.65
CA THR A 24 -44.06 -49.04 -30.25
C THR A 24 -43.68 -48.52 -28.86
N VAL A 25 -44.53 -48.74 -27.86
CA VAL A 25 -44.15 -48.56 -26.45
C VAL A 25 -43.63 -49.90 -25.94
N GLN A 26 -42.40 -50.22 -26.33
CA GLN A 26 -41.55 -51.15 -25.59
C GLN A 26 -41.30 -50.56 -24.19
N ASP A 27 -41.27 -51.42 -23.17
CA ASP A 27 -41.07 -51.11 -21.75
C ASP A 27 -40.11 -49.93 -21.51
N VAL A 28 -40.70 -48.75 -21.31
CA VAL A 28 -39.99 -47.53 -20.92
C VAL A 28 -39.62 -47.69 -19.44
N SER A 29 -38.32 -47.74 -19.15
CA SER A 29 -37.82 -47.92 -17.79
C SER A 29 -38.43 -46.89 -16.83
N GLU A 30 -38.65 -47.23 -15.56
CA GLU A 30 -39.07 -46.25 -14.55
C GLU A 30 -38.15 -45.02 -14.49
N ALA A 31 -36.88 -45.19 -14.87
CA ALA A 31 -35.95 -44.09 -15.09
C ALA A 31 -36.40 -43.19 -16.25
N ASP A 32 -36.73 -43.73 -17.41
CA ASP A 32 -37.15 -42.98 -18.59
C ASP A 32 -38.48 -42.25 -18.38
N LYS A 33 -39.41 -42.84 -17.62
CA LYS A 33 -40.64 -42.16 -17.19
C LYS A 33 -40.35 -40.95 -16.29
N ARG A 34 -39.37 -41.04 -15.39
CA ARG A 34 -38.94 -39.90 -14.55
C ARG A 34 -38.30 -38.80 -15.38
N HIS A 35 -37.43 -39.14 -16.33
CA HIS A 35 -36.83 -38.18 -17.26
C HIS A 35 -37.91 -37.48 -18.10
N LEU A 36 -38.93 -38.20 -18.56
CA LEU A 36 -40.04 -37.61 -19.31
C LEU A 36 -40.87 -36.62 -18.47
N VAL A 37 -41.11 -36.95 -17.19
CA VAL A 37 -41.80 -36.04 -16.26
C VAL A 37 -40.98 -34.77 -16.01
N GLU A 38 -39.67 -34.90 -15.88
CA GLU A 38 -38.76 -33.75 -15.70
C GLU A 38 -38.75 -32.86 -16.94
N LEU A 39 -38.63 -33.45 -18.14
CA LEU A 39 -38.70 -32.73 -19.42
C LEU A 39 -40.04 -32.00 -19.59
N VAL A 40 -41.17 -32.62 -19.22
CA VAL A 40 -42.49 -31.96 -19.27
C VAL A 40 -42.55 -30.77 -18.30
N LYS A 41 -41.95 -30.87 -17.11
CA LYS A 41 -41.87 -29.74 -16.17
C LYS A 41 -41.02 -28.61 -16.72
N GLU A 42 -39.87 -28.93 -17.33
CA GLU A 42 -39.01 -27.93 -17.99
C GLU A 42 -39.70 -27.25 -19.16
N LEU A 43 -40.37 -28.01 -20.03
CA LEU A 43 -41.14 -27.46 -21.16
C LEU A 43 -42.29 -26.57 -20.67
N ARG A 44 -42.96 -26.92 -19.56
CA ARG A 44 -43.99 -26.06 -18.97
C ARG A 44 -43.42 -24.75 -18.45
N ARG A 45 -42.26 -24.79 -17.78
CA ARG A 45 -41.56 -23.58 -17.32
C ARG A 45 -41.13 -22.71 -18.50
N SER A 46 -40.52 -23.31 -19.53
CA SER A 46 -40.12 -22.62 -20.75
C SER A 46 -41.30 -21.98 -21.47
N ASN A 47 -42.42 -22.69 -21.63
CA ASN A 47 -43.65 -22.13 -22.20
C ASN A 47 -44.24 -21.00 -21.35
N ALA A 48 -44.15 -21.07 -20.02
CA ALA A 48 -44.61 -19.99 -19.15
C ALA A 48 -43.78 -18.70 -19.34
N VAL A 49 -42.46 -18.84 -19.50
CA VAL A 49 -41.57 -17.70 -19.79
C VAL A 49 -41.88 -17.10 -21.16
N LEU A 50 -42.03 -17.93 -22.19
CA LEU A 50 -42.37 -17.45 -23.54
C LEU A 50 -43.73 -16.75 -23.58
N ARG A 51 -44.72 -17.24 -22.82
CA ARG A 51 -46.02 -16.56 -22.69
C ARG A 51 -45.89 -15.21 -22.00
N ALA A 52 -45.15 -15.12 -20.90
CA ALA A 52 -44.91 -13.85 -20.22
C ALA A 52 -44.18 -12.84 -21.12
N GLU A 53 -43.21 -13.30 -21.91
CA GLU A 53 -42.52 -12.49 -22.93
C GLU A 53 -43.50 -12.03 -24.02
N THR A 54 -44.37 -12.92 -24.51
CA THR A 54 -45.37 -12.59 -25.53
C THR A 54 -46.41 -11.58 -25.01
N ASP A 55 -46.94 -11.80 -23.80
CA ASP A 55 -47.89 -10.89 -23.15
C ASP A 55 -47.29 -9.48 -22.97
N MET A 56 -46.01 -9.41 -22.62
CA MET A 56 -45.27 -8.15 -22.49
C MET A 56 -45.14 -7.43 -23.84
N TYR A 57 -44.81 -8.15 -24.92
CA TYR A 57 -44.78 -7.56 -26.26
C TYR A 57 -46.17 -7.15 -26.76
N GLU A 58 -47.20 -7.93 -26.50
CA GLU A 58 -48.57 -7.57 -26.88
C GLU A 58 -49.04 -6.29 -26.20
N ARG A 59 -48.73 -6.14 -24.90
CA ARG A 59 -48.99 -4.91 -24.14
C ARG A 59 -48.25 -3.71 -24.72
N TYR A 60 -46.97 -3.88 -25.01
CA TYR A 60 -46.17 -2.83 -25.66
C TYR A 60 -46.75 -2.42 -27.00
N ILE A 61 -47.04 -3.38 -27.88
CA ILE A 61 -47.58 -3.12 -29.21
C ILE A 61 -48.96 -2.49 -29.13
N SER A 62 -49.80 -2.89 -28.19
CA SER A 62 -51.15 -2.33 -28.02
C SER A 62 -51.16 -0.83 -27.65
N ARG A 63 -50.05 -0.32 -27.12
CA ARG A 63 -49.86 1.10 -26.76
C ARG A 63 -49.18 1.92 -27.85
N LEU A 64 -48.54 1.28 -28.83
CA LEU A 64 -47.92 1.98 -29.96
C LEU A 64 -48.99 2.46 -30.95
N ASP A 65 -48.88 3.70 -31.41
CA ASP A 65 -49.74 4.22 -32.46
C ASP A 65 -49.47 3.46 -33.79
N PRO A 66 -50.49 3.19 -34.63
CA PRO A 66 -50.32 2.49 -35.91
C PRO A 66 -49.33 3.15 -36.89
N ARG A 67 -48.97 4.41 -36.64
CA ARG A 67 -48.01 5.19 -37.43
C ARG A 67 -46.55 4.92 -37.08
N ASP A 68 -46.28 4.47 -35.85
CA ASP A 68 -44.92 4.15 -35.38
C ASP A 68 -44.48 2.72 -35.78
N LEU A 69 -45.43 1.91 -36.26
CA LEU A 69 -45.21 0.54 -36.75
C LEU A 69 -44.81 0.48 -38.23
N VAL A 70 -44.76 1.60 -38.95
CA VAL A 70 -44.35 1.66 -40.36
C VAL A 70 -42.84 1.85 -40.44
N PRO A 71 -42.07 0.92 -41.04
CA PRO A 71 -40.65 1.13 -41.26
C PRO A 71 -40.45 2.33 -42.19
N GLN A 72 -39.90 3.43 -41.69
CA GLN A 72 -39.38 4.47 -42.57
C GLN A 72 -38.14 3.92 -43.29
N PRO A 73 -38.03 4.05 -44.62
CA PRO A 73 -36.84 3.67 -45.34
C PRO A 73 -35.70 4.61 -44.92
N LEU A 74 -34.69 4.07 -44.24
CA LEU A 74 -33.41 4.72 -44.01
C LEU A 74 -32.78 5.03 -45.38
N SER A 75 -32.95 6.26 -45.84
CA SER A 75 -32.19 6.83 -46.96
C SER A 75 -30.92 7.48 -46.42
N ASP A 76 -29.82 7.10 -47.06
CA ASP A 76 -28.59 7.87 -47.27
C ASP A 76 -27.83 8.35 -46.03
N SER A 77 -26.95 7.52 -45.49
CA SER A 77 -25.65 7.94 -44.92
C SER A 77 -24.82 6.75 -44.47
N LEU A 78 -24.19 6.02 -45.40
CA LEU A 78 -22.95 5.21 -45.21
C LEU A 78 -22.72 4.31 -46.44
N GLY A 79 -22.19 4.89 -47.52
CA GLY A 79 -21.98 4.15 -48.77
C GLY A 79 -20.93 4.78 -49.67
N ALA A 80 -19.74 5.07 -49.15
CA ALA A 80 -18.64 5.62 -49.96
C ALA A 80 -17.25 5.19 -49.44
N ALA A 81 -17.00 3.87 -49.32
CA ALA A 81 -15.63 3.34 -49.23
C ALA A 81 -15.65 1.80 -49.33
N ALA A 82 -15.70 1.24 -50.54
CA ALA A 82 -15.15 -0.10 -50.89
C ALA A 82 -15.65 -0.57 -52.26
N ALA A 83 -15.43 0.23 -53.31
CA ALA A 83 -15.73 -0.19 -54.68
C ALA A 83 -14.49 -0.04 -55.55
N SER A 84 -13.58 -1.03 -55.50
CA SER A 84 -12.65 -1.31 -56.60
C SER A 84 -12.12 -2.74 -56.48
N GLN A 85 -12.16 -3.47 -57.61
CA GLN A 85 -11.42 -4.71 -57.92
C GLN A 85 -11.96 -6.03 -57.32
N LEU A 86 -12.84 -6.72 -58.05
CA LEU A 86 -12.44 -7.71 -59.07
C LEU A 86 -13.68 -8.32 -59.74
N GLU A 87 -13.60 -8.34 -61.07
CA GLU A 87 -14.57 -8.87 -62.01
C GLU A 87 -14.35 -10.38 -62.26
N ILE A 88 -15.40 -11.00 -62.81
CA ILE A 88 -15.49 -12.29 -63.52
C ILE A 88 -15.64 -13.58 -62.69
N GLY A 89 -16.81 -14.21 -62.86
CA GLY A 89 -17.01 -15.64 -62.61
C GLY A 89 -18.48 -16.05 -62.50
N GLY A 90 -19.18 -16.11 -63.65
CA GLY A 90 -20.58 -16.54 -63.73
C GLY A 90 -20.80 -17.96 -63.20
N GLY A 91 -21.83 -18.13 -62.38
CA GLY A 91 -22.27 -19.42 -61.87
C GLY A 91 -23.64 -19.30 -61.18
N ARG A 92 -24.70 -19.39 -61.98
CA ARG A 92 -26.09 -19.50 -61.51
C ARG A 92 -26.24 -20.80 -60.70
N GLY A 93 -26.73 -20.67 -59.47
CA GLY A 93 -27.36 -21.78 -58.77
C GLY A 93 -27.07 -21.78 -57.27
N ARG A 94 -28.14 -21.68 -56.47
CA ARG A 94 -28.19 -22.06 -55.05
C ARG A 94 -27.77 -20.99 -54.01
N LYS A 95 -28.37 -19.80 -54.05
CA LYS A 95 -28.43 -18.86 -52.90
C LYS A 95 -29.85 -18.30 -52.71
N MET A 96 -30.84 -19.17 -52.51
CA MET A 96 -32.21 -18.73 -52.16
C MET A 96 -32.55 -19.04 -50.70
N LYS A 97 -31.92 -20.06 -50.10
CA LYS A 97 -32.22 -20.50 -48.72
C LYS A 97 -31.54 -19.63 -47.65
N THR A 98 -30.45 -18.96 -47.98
CA THR A 98 -29.73 -18.03 -47.10
C THR A 98 -30.39 -16.64 -47.02
N ARG A 99 -31.17 -16.25 -48.04
CA ARG A 99 -31.86 -14.96 -48.06
C ARG A 99 -33.12 -14.96 -47.20
N THR A 100 -33.79 -16.11 -47.08
CA THR A 100 -34.96 -16.30 -46.21
C THR A 100 -34.59 -16.33 -44.73
N THR A 101 -33.49 -17.01 -44.35
CA THR A 101 -33.00 -17.00 -42.97
C THR A 101 -32.46 -15.63 -42.53
N ALA A 102 -31.87 -14.86 -43.46
CA ALA A 102 -31.44 -13.49 -43.19
C ALA A 102 -32.63 -12.52 -43.03
N LEU A 103 -33.71 -12.70 -43.80
CA LEU A 103 -34.97 -11.95 -43.63
C LEU A 103 -35.69 -12.31 -42.32
N GLU A 104 -35.68 -13.59 -41.91
CA GLU A 104 -36.20 -14.03 -40.60
C GLU A 104 -35.35 -13.50 -39.43
N GLN A 105 -34.04 -13.35 -39.62
CA GLN A 105 -33.16 -12.71 -38.64
C GLN A 105 -33.38 -11.19 -38.56
N LEU A 106 -33.70 -10.52 -39.67
CA LEU A 106 -34.15 -9.12 -39.67
C LEU A 106 -35.55 -8.92 -39.06
N GLN A 107 -36.36 -9.97 -38.94
CA GLN A 107 -37.69 -9.94 -38.31
C GLN A 107 -37.65 -10.23 -36.80
N ARG A 108 -36.50 -10.61 -36.24
CA ARG A 108 -36.33 -10.86 -34.80
C ARG A 108 -35.69 -9.63 -34.15
N LEU A 109 -36.33 -9.11 -33.11
CA LEU A 109 -35.76 -8.06 -32.27
C LEU A 109 -34.38 -8.49 -31.75
N THR A 110 -33.40 -7.59 -31.82
CA THR A 110 -32.10 -7.83 -31.19
C THR A 110 -32.27 -7.94 -29.68
N LEU A 111 -31.33 -8.60 -28.99
CA LEU A 111 -31.39 -8.71 -27.52
C LEU A 111 -31.45 -7.33 -26.84
N GLU A 112 -30.75 -6.35 -27.39
CA GLU A 112 -30.79 -4.96 -26.95
C GLU A 112 -32.20 -4.36 -27.10
N GLN A 113 -32.82 -4.49 -28.28
CA GLN A 113 -34.20 -4.03 -28.50
C GLN A 113 -35.21 -4.75 -27.60
N LYS A 114 -35.02 -6.04 -27.32
CA LYS A 114 -35.87 -6.79 -26.39
C LYS A 114 -35.74 -6.28 -24.95
N CYS A 115 -34.51 -5.97 -24.51
CA CYS A 115 -34.25 -5.38 -23.21
C CYS A 115 -34.87 -3.98 -23.11
N ASP A 116 -34.78 -3.16 -24.16
CA ASP A 116 -35.39 -1.83 -24.19
C ASP A 116 -36.91 -1.90 -24.04
N VAL A 117 -37.56 -2.82 -24.78
CA VAL A 117 -39.00 -3.03 -24.68
C VAL A 117 -39.39 -3.53 -23.28
N ALA A 118 -38.64 -4.50 -22.74
CA ALA A 118 -38.89 -4.99 -21.38
C ALA A 118 -38.72 -3.90 -20.33
N GLN A 119 -37.74 -3.01 -20.48
CA GLN A 119 -37.50 -1.90 -19.56
C GLN A 119 -38.65 -0.88 -19.62
N ARG A 120 -39.09 -0.50 -20.83
CA ARG A 120 -40.24 0.41 -21.00
C ARG A 120 -41.51 -0.15 -20.40
N GLU A 121 -41.83 -1.41 -20.69
CA GLU A 121 -43.00 -2.09 -20.12
C GLU A 121 -42.94 -2.19 -18.60
N LEU A 122 -41.73 -2.41 -18.06
CA LEU A 122 -41.51 -2.45 -16.63
C LEU A 122 -41.72 -1.07 -15.98
N ASP A 123 -41.29 0.01 -16.63
CA ASP A 123 -41.50 1.36 -16.11
C ASP A 123 -42.98 1.80 -16.23
N GLU A 124 -43.66 1.46 -17.31
CA GLU A 124 -45.10 1.71 -17.47
C GLU A 124 -45.94 0.93 -16.46
N THR A 125 -45.63 -0.35 -16.23
CA THR A 125 -46.33 -1.15 -15.21
C THR A 125 -46.09 -0.65 -13.79
N LYS A 126 -44.92 -0.06 -13.49
CA LYS A 126 -44.69 0.65 -12.23
C LYS A 126 -45.59 1.88 -12.11
N GLU A 127 -45.66 2.72 -13.15
CA GLU A 127 -46.52 3.91 -13.14
C GLU A 127 -47.99 3.54 -12.96
N ASP A 128 -48.48 2.52 -13.66
CA ASP A 128 -49.86 2.05 -13.53
C ASP A 128 -50.15 1.52 -12.13
N LEU A 129 -49.18 0.83 -11.52
CA LEU A 129 -49.28 0.34 -10.16
C LEU A 129 -49.29 1.50 -9.15
N GLU A 130 -48.54 2.57 -9.38
CA GLU A 130 -48.59 3.80 -8.57
C GLU A 130 -49.93 4.52 -8.71
N LYS A 131 -50.44 4.72 -9.92
CA LYS A 131 -51.76 5.30 -10.18
C LYS A 131 -52.88 4.47 -9.51
N LEU A 132 -52.79 3.14 -9.59
CA LEU A 132 -53.72 2.24 -8.92
C LEU A 132 -53.64 2.37 -7.39
N LYS A 133 -52.44 2.42 -6.82
CA LYS A 133 -52.25 2.68 -5.38
C LYS A 133 -52.87 4.00 -4.96
N GLU A 134 -52.53 5.10 -5.64
CA GLU A 134 -53.08 6.42 -5.33
C GLU A 134 -54.61 6.46 -5.40
N SER A 135 -55.20 5.89 -6.45
CA SER A 135 -56.66 5.85 -6.59
C SER A 135 -57.31 4.99 -5.52
N SER A 136 -56.72 3.83 -5.18
CA SER A 136 -57.20 2.97 -4.10
C SER A 136 -57.14 3.65 -2.73
N GLU A 137 -56.05 4.37 -2.43
CA GLU A 137 -55.89 5.12 -1.20
C GLU A 137 -56.88 6.28 -1.10
N ARG A 138 -57.10 7.02 -2.20
CA ARG A 138 -58.13 8.06 -2.26
C ARG A 138 -59.51 7.50 -1.94
N VAL A 139 -59.87 6.35 -2.51
CA VAL A 139 -61.14 5.67 -2.25
C VAL A 139 -61.24 5.20 -0.81
N LEU A 140 -60.20 4.55 -0.27
CA LEU A 140 -60.16 4.12 1.13
C LEU A 140 -60.29 5.29 2.11
N ASN A 141 -59.61 6.40 1.84
CA ASN A 141 -59.69 7.60 2.67
C ASN A 141 -61.09 8.23 2.61
N ASN A 142 -61.77 8.19 1.46
CA ASN A 142 -63.16 8.62 1.34
C ASN A 142 -64.10 7.72 2.16
N TYR A 143 -63.96 6.40 2.08
CA TYR A 143 -64.75 5.47 2.89
C TYR A 143 -64.51 5.64 4.39
N LYS A 144 -63.27 5.88 4.82
CA LYS A 144 -62.97 6.20 6.21
C LYS A 144 -63.65 7.50 6.65
N ALA A 145 -63.55 8.56 5.86
CA ALA A 145 -64.17 9.84 6.17
C ALA A 145 -65.70 9.75 6.25
N THR A 146 -66.34 9.01 5.34
CA THR A 146 -67.79 8.79 5.35
C THR A 146 -68.25 7.94 6.55
N LEU A 147 -67.47 6.95 6.95
CA LEU A 147 -67.74 6.14 8.13
C LEU A 147 -67.62 6.98 9.42
N GLU A 148 -66.55 7.76 9.57
CA GLU A 148 -66.38 8.69 10.70
C GLU A 148 -67.51 9.73 10.77
N GLU A 149 -67.93 10.28 9.63
CA GLU A 149 -69.06 11.20 9.56
C GLU A 149 -70.38 10.52 9.98
N ALA A 150 -70.61 9.29 9.54
CA ALA A 150 -71.79 8.51 9.92
C ALA A 150 -71.82 8.21 11.42
N ASP A 151 -70.68 7.88 12.03
CA ASP A 151 -70.57 7.64 13.47
C ASP A 151 -70.88 8.91 14.28
N ILE A 152 -70.32 10.06 13.86
CA ILE A 152 -70.62 11.36 14.47
C ILE A 152 -72.12 11.67 14.36
N ARG A 153 -72.70 11.52 13.16
CA ARG A 153 -74.13 11.74 12.92
C ARG A 153 -75.00 10.83 13.79
N LEU A 154 -74.64 9.56 13.92
CA LEU A 154 -75.40 8.60 14.75
C LEU A 154 -75.45 9.04 16.21
N VAL A 155 -74.31 9.46 16.76
CA VAL A 155 -74.23 9.98 18.14
C VAL A 155 -75.04 11.27 18.28
N GLU A 156 -74.93 12.20 17.33
CA GLU A 156 -75.70 13.45 17.33
C GLU A 156 -77.21 13.21 17.27
N VAL A 157 -77.68 12.29 16.41
CA VAL A 157 -79.11 11.97 16.27
C VAL A 157 -79.65 11.33 17.54
N LYS A 158 -78.92 10.37 18.13
CA LYS A 158 -79.30 9.74 19.41
C LYS A 158 -79.43 10.78 20.52
N LYS A 159 -78.43 11.66 20.65
CA LYS A 159 -78.44 12.75 21.63
C LYS A 159 -79.61 13.70 21.40
N ALA A 160 -79.83 14.10 20.14
CA ALA A 160 -80.91 15.01 19.79
C ALA A 160 -82.30 14.40 20.03
N SER A 161 -82.49 13.10 19.76
CA SER A 161 -83.73 12.38 20.07
C SER A 161 -83.99 12.38 21.58
N TYR A 162 -82.97 12.04 22.39
CA TYR A 162 -83.10 12.03 23.84
C TYR A 162 -83.41 13.42 24.42
N GLU A 163 -82.72 14.46 23.95
CA GLU A 163 -82.96 15.84 24.37
C GLU A 163 -84.37 16.30 23.99
N PHE A 164 -84.83 15.98 22.78
CA PHE A 164 -86.19 16.29 22.35
C PHE A 164 -87.24 15.57 23.22
N ASP A 165 -87.03 14.28 23.48
CA ASP A 165 -87.95 13.50 24.32
C ASP A 165 -88.02 14.03 25.75
N ARG A 166 -86.87 14.43 26.31
CA ARG A 166 -86.77 15.00 27.66
C ARG A 166 -87.39 16.39 27.74
N ASP A 167 -87.01 17.29 26.84
CA ASP A 167 -87.29 18.72 26.97
C ASP A 167 -88.64 19.09 26.36
N VAL A 168 -89.08 18.38 25.32
CA VAL A 168 -90.31 18.63 24.59
C VAL A 168 -91.35 17.55 24.90
N ALA A 169 -91.10 16.28 24.53
CA ALA A 169 -92.14 15.26 24.56
C ALA A 169 -92.66 14.93 25.98
N LYS A 170 -91.77 14.84 26.97
CA LYS A 170 -92.14 14.59 28.38
C LYS A 170 -92.96 15.75 28.95
N VAL A 171 -92.57 16.99 28.68
CA VAL A 171 -93.26 18.18 29.18
C VAL A 171 -94.63 18.36 28.53
N LEU A 172 -94.77 18.00 27.25
CA LEU A 172 -96.07 17.96 26.57
C LEU A 172 -97.02 16.91 27.17
N ARG A 173 -96.49 15.76 27.62
CA ARG A 173 -97.30 14.73 28.30
C ARG A 173 -97.76 15.15 29.70
N GLU A 174 -96.95 15.91 30.42
CA GLU A 174 -97.20 16.30 31.81
C GLU A 174 -98.11 17.55 31.96
N LYS A 175 -98.09 18.49 31.00
CA LYS A 175 -98.88 19.73 31.07
C LYS A 175 -99.84 19.85 29.87
N ARG A 176 -101.14 19.64 30.10
CA ARG A 176 -102.20 19.64 29.07
C ARG A 176 -102.62 21.07 28.70
N GLY A 177 -101.74 21.83 28.03
CA GLY A 177 -102.02 23.17 27.49
C GLY A 177 -101.46 23.31 26.07
N VAL A 178 -102.35 23.37 25.07
CA VAL A 178 -102.00 23.32 23.63
C VAL A 178 -101.08 24.47 23.19
N MET A 179 -101.32 25.69 23.70
CA MET A 179 -100.57 26.89 23.32
C MET A 179 -99.12 26.89 23.86
N MET A 180 -98.94 26.46 25.12
CA MET A 180 -97.61 26.33 25.76
C MET A 180 -96.77 25.22 25.11
N GLY A 181 -97.42 24.20 24.54
CA GLY A 181 -96.74 23.11 23.85
C GLY A 181 -96.10 23.53 22.53
N ALA A 182 -96.82 24.29 21.71
CA ALA A 182 -96.31 24.79 20.44
C ALA A 182 -95.12 25.74 20.64
N GLU A 183 -95.20 26.65 21.61
CA GLU A 183 -94.11 27.58 21.93
C GLU A 183 -92.82 26.84 22.33
N LYS A 184 -92.95 25.76 23.10
CA LYS A 184 -91.80 24.98 23.56
C LYS A 184 -91.12 24.21 22.42
N VAL A 185 -91.90 23.70 21.46
CA VAL A 185 -91.38 23.06 20.25
C VAL A 185 -90.61 24.08 19.40
N ILE A 186 -91.17 25.27 19.19
CA ILE A 186 -90.53 26.34 18.41
C ILE A 186 -89.20 26.73 19.06
N ARG A 187 -89.18 26.98 20.37
CA ARG A 187 -87.97 27.36 21.10
C ARG A 187 -86.86 26.30 20.99
N TYR A 188 -87.22 25.01 21.09
CA TYR A 188 -86.26 23.91 20.89
C TYR A 188 -85.62 23.95 19.49
N PHE A 189 -86.42 24.17 18.43
CA PHE A 189 -85.87 24.25 17.08
C PHE A 189 -85.01 25.50 16.89
N GLU A 190 -85.41 26.66 17.43
CA GLU A 190 -84.59 27.88 17.38
C GLU A 190 -83.24 27.70 18.08
N ASP A 191 -83.22 27.15 19.29
CA ASP A 191 -81.98 26.92 20.03
C ASP A 191 -81.08 25.91 19.32
N ARG A 192 -81.67 24.87 18.74
CA ARG A 192 -80.93 23.87 17.95
C ARG A 192 -80.36 24.46 16.66
N MET A 193 -81.09 25.34 15.98
CA MET A 193 -80.60 26.07 14.82
C MET A 193 -79.43 26.98 15.20
N ARG A 194 -79.55 27.79 16.26
CA ARG A 194 -78.45 28.64 16.77
C ARG A 194 -77.20 27.83 17.12
N ALA A 195 -77.37 26.66 17.75
CA ALA A 195 -76.26 25.76 18.08
C ALA A 195 -75.59 25.19 16.83
N LYS A 196 -76.38 24.82 15.80
CA LYS A 196 -75.86 24.36 14.51
C LYS A 196 -75.11 25.47 13.77
N ASP A 197 -75.61 26.70 13.77
CA ASP A 197 -74.92 27.86 13.17
C ASP A 197 -73.56 28.11 13.83
N THR A 198 -73.50 28.04 15.17
CA THR A 198 -72.25 28.16 15.93
C THR A 198 -71.25 27.04 15.57
N LEU A 199 -71.74 25.81 15.40
CA LEU A 199 -70.91 24.67 14.99
C LEU A 199 -70.37 24.85 13.56
N VAL A 200 -71.20 25.32 12.64
CA VAL A 200 -70.79 25.61 11.25
C VAL A 200 -69.64 26.61 11.25
N GLU A 201 -69.74 27.71 12.00
CA GLU A 201 -68.69 28.72 12.05
C GLU A 201 -67.40 28.17 12.67
N LYS A 202 -67.50 27.37 13.74
CA LYS A 202 -66.35 26.68 14.34
C LYS A 202 -65.66 25.74 13.34
N LEU A 203 -66.44 24.97 12.56
CA LEU A 203 -65.90 24.06 11.55
C LEU A 203 -65.25 24.82 10.40
N ARG A 204 -65.82 25.95 9.96
CA ARG A 204 -65.21 26.83 8.94
C ARG A 204 -63.84 27.33 9.37
N LEU A 205 -63.73 27.87 10.59
CA LEU A 205 -62.44 28.34 11.13
C LEU A 205 -61.41 27.21 11.24
N LYS A 206 -61.83 26.03 11.71
CA LYS A 206 -60.95 24.85 11.79
C LYS A 206 -60.49 24.39 10.40
N ASN A 207 -61.39 24.39 9.42
CA ASN A 207 -61.08 24.03 8.04
C ASN A 207 -60.07 25.02 7.41
N ALA A 208 -60.26 26.33 7.61
CA ALA A 208 -59.31 27.35 7.18
C ALA A 208 -57.92 27.18 7.84
N ALA A 209 -57.87 26.89 9.14
CA ALA A 209 -56.61 26.63 9.85
C ALA A 209 -55.88 25.38 9.31
N LEU A 210 -56.61 24.29 9.06
CA LEU A 210 -56.05 23.07 8.46
C LEU A 210 -55.53 23.31 7.04
N HIS A 211 -56.20 24.15 6.24
CA HIS A 211 -55.69 24.55 4.92
C HIS A 211 -54.35 25.30 5.01
N VAL A 212 -54.20 26.21 5.97
CA VAL A 212 -52.93 26.92 6.20
C VAL A 212 -51.84 25.94 6.65
N GLN A 213 -52.15 25.02 7.57
CA GLN A 213 -51.20 24.00 8.02
C GLN A 213 -50.78 23.06 6.89
N LYS A 214 -51.72 22.62 6.06
CA LYS A 214 -51.43 21.82 4.85
C LYS A 214 -50.46 22.56 3.93
N ARG A 215 -50.72 23.84 3.62
CA ARG A 215 -49.83 24.65 2.78
C ARG A 215 -48.42 24.78 3.38
N LYS A 216 -48.32 25.00 4.70
CA LYS A 216 -47.03 25.06 5.41
C LYS A 216 -46.26 23.75 5.30
N LEU A 217 -46.91 22.62 5.53
CA LEU A 217 -46.28 21.29 5.42
C LEU A 217 -45.85 20.99 3.98
N GLN A 218 -46.68 21.34 2.99
CA GLN A 218 -46.31 21.21 1.58
C GLN A 218 -45.09 22.06 1.22
N LEU A 219 -44.97 23.28 1.74
CA LEU A 219 -43.79 24.12 1.53
C LEU A 219 -42.54 23.53 2.20
N GLN A 220 -42.67 23.01 3.42
CA GLN A 220 -41.57 22.33 4.11
C GLN A 220 -41.11 21.08 3.36
N LEU A 221 -42.05 20.32 2.79
CA LEU A 221 -41.73 19.16 1.95
C LEU A 221 -40.94 19.60 0.72
N ARG A 222 -41.40 20.63 -0.01
CA ARG A 222 -40.67 21.17 -1.17
C ARG A 222 -39.28 21.67 -0.81
N GLN A 223 -39.13 22.39 0.30
CA GLN A 223 -37.79 22.83 0.75
C GLN A 223 -36.87 21.65 1.09
N LYS A 224 -37.43 20.55 1.62
CA LYS A 224 -36.67 19.33 1.89
C LYS A 224 -36.31 18.58 0.60
N GLU A 225 -37.22 18.58 -0.38
CA GLU A 225 -36.98 18.04 -1.72
C GLU A 225 -35.91 18.85 -2.46
N GLU A 226 -35.99 20.17 -2.49
CA GLU A 226 -34.98 21.08 -3.07
C GLU A 226 -33.62 20.98 -2.35
N MET A 227 -33.61 20.77 -1.03
CA MET A 227 -32.37 20.50 -0.29
C MET A 227 -31.81 19.10 -0.58
N GLY A 228 -32.66 18.14 -0.94
CA GLY A 228 -32.25 16.85 -1.49
C GLY A 228 -31.76 16.96 -2.93
N GLU A 229 -32.31 17.89 -3.72
CA GLU A 229 -31.87 18.21 -5.08
C GLU A 229 -30.53 18.97 -5.09
N ALA A 230 -30.18 19.68 -4.02
CA ALA A 230 -28.86 20.28 -3.84
C ALA A 230 -27.75 19.26 -3.52
N LEU A 231 -28.11 18.03 -3.15
CA LEU A 231 -27.16 16.96 -2.81
C LEU A 231 -27.46 15.76 -3.71
N HIS A 232 -26.97 15.83 -4.95
CA HIS A 232 -27.26 14.80 -5.93
C HIS A 232 -26.66 13.48 -5.45
N GLU A 233 -27.33 12.37 -5.75
CA GLU A 233 -26.75 11.04 -5.57
C GLU A 233 -25.40 10.92 -6.28
N VAL A 234 -25.22 11.67 -7.37
CA VAL A 234 -23.95 11.82 -8.09
C VAL A 234 -22.86 12.46 -7.22
N ASP A 235 -23.15 13.48 -6.42
CA ASP A 235 -22.17 14.11 -5.52
C ASP A 235 -21.72 13.14 -4.42
N PHE A 236 -22.65 12.34 -3.90
CA PHE A 236 -22.33 11.27 -2.96
C PHE A 236 -21.48 10.16 -3.59
N GLN A 237 -21.80 9.78 -4.83
CA GLN A 237 -21.01 8.80 -5.58
C GLN A 237 -19.61 9.37 -5.89
N GLN A 238 -19.51 10.65 -6.25
CA GLN A 238 -18.25 11.33 -6.46
C GLN A 238 -17.41 11.37 -5.19
N LEU A 239 -17.99 11.74 -4.04
CA LEU A 239 -17.29 11.72 -2.75
C LEU A 239 -16.79 10.32 -2.39
N LYS A 240 -17.59 9.27 -2.67
CA LYS A 240 -17.16 7.88 -2.47
C LYS A 240 -15.97 7.52 -3.36
N ILE A 241 -16.01 7.92 -4.63
CA ILE A 241 -14.92 7.69 -5.59
C ILE A 241 -13.66 8.43 -5.13
N GLU A 242 -13.76 9.71 -4.78
CA GLU A 242 -12.64 10.51 -4.29
C GLU A 242 -12.04 9.92 -3.01
N ASN A 243 -12.88 9.51 -2.06
CA ASN A 243 -12.41 8.85 -0.84
C ASN A 243 -11.66 7.55 -1.14
N SER A 244 -12.19 6.71 -2.03
CA SER A 244 -11.52 5.49 -2.48
C SER A 244 -10.16 5.79 -3.12
N GLN A 245 -10.09 6.80 -3.99
CA GLN A 245 -8.85 7.23 -4.63
C GLN A 245 -7.82 7.77 -3.62
N TYR A 246 -8.27 8.51 -2.60
CA TYR A 246 -7.39 8.98 -1.55
C TYR A 246 -6.85 7.83 -0.69
N LEU A 247 -7.68 6.83 -0.38
CA LEU A 247 -7.23 5.63 0.34
C LEU A 247 -6.19 4.85 -0.45
N GLU A 248 -6.42 4.63 -1.75
CA GLU A 248 -5.44 3.97 -2.62
C GLU A 248 -4.11 4.74 -2.67
N ARG A 249 -4.16 6.06 -2.82
CA ARG A 249 -2.95 6.91 -2.80
C ARG A 249 -2.22 6.85 -1.47
N ILE A 250 -2.95 6.80 -0.35
CA ILE A 250 -2.35 6.65 0.99
C ILE A 250 -1.66 5.29 1.10
N ASP A 251 -2.29 4.21 0.62
CA ASP A 251 -1.72 2.87 0.64
C ASP A 251 -0.47 2.76 -0.24
N GLU A 252 -0.48 3.34 -1.44
CA GLU A 252 0.72 3.43 -2.29
C GLU A 252 1.87 4.14 -1.58
N ARG A 253 1.62 5.33 -1.00
CA ARG A 253 2.65 6.09 -0.28
C ARG A 253 3.14 5.35 0.96
N ASN A 254 2.27 4.61 1.65
CA ASN A 254 2.65 3.77 2.78
C ASN A 254 3.55 2.60 2.36
N GLN A 255 3.27 1.96 1.21
CA GLN A 255 4.12 0.92 0.65
C GLN A 255 5.50 1.47 0.24
N ASP A 256 5.54 2.65 -0.39
CA ASP A 256 6.79 3.33 -0.74
C ASP A 256 7.61 3.67 0.51
N LEU A 257 6.95 4.19 1.55
CA LEU A 257 7.58 4.48 2.84
C LEU A 257 8.17 3.22 3.47
N LEU A 258 7.45 2.09 3.41
CA LEU A 258 7.92 0.82 3.93
C LEU A 258 9.16 0.32 3.15
N ARG A 259 9.14 0.40 1.81
CA ARG A 259 10.31 0.06 0.98
C ARG A 259 11.52 0.93 1.31
N LEU A 260 11.33 2.24 1.43
CA LEU A 260 12.41 3.17 1.79
C LEU A 260 12.97 2.89 3.18
N LYS A 261 12.13 2.55 4.16
CA LYS A 261 12.59 2.14 5.50
C LYS A 261 13.44 0.88 5.47
N LEU A 262 13.02 -0.13 4.71
CA LEU A 262 13.80 -1.36 4.54
C LEU A 262 15.14 -1.07 3.85
N LEU A 263 15.14 -0.26 2.79
CA LEU A 263 16.36 0.15 2.10
C LEU A 263 17.30 0.94 3.02
N ALA A 264 16.77 1.86 3.82
CA ALA A 264 17.54 2.61 4.82
C ALA A 264 18.14 1.69 5.89
N GLY A 265 17.39 0.69 6.35
CA GLY A 265 17.88 -0.35 7.27
C GLY A 265 19.02 -1.17 6.67
N ASN A 266 18.86 -1.64 5.44
CA ASN A 266 19.88 -2.42 4.73
C ASN A 266 21.15 -1.61 4.47
N THR A 267 21.00 -0.37 4.00
CA THR A 267 22.15 0.54 3.77
C THR A 267 22.87 0.86 5.08
N LEU A 268 22.15 1.06 6.18
CA LEU A 268 22.74 1.23 7.51
C LEU A 268 23.52 -0.01 7.97
N GLN A 269 23.01 -1.22 7.70
CA GLN A 269 23.70 -2.46 8.02
C GLN A 269 25.01 -2.60 7.24
N VAL A 270 24.98 -2.31 5.94
CA VAL A 270 26.17 -2.29 5.07
C VAL A 270 27.15 -1.21 5.54
N LEU A 271 26.68 -0.01 5.87
CA LEU A 271 27.54 1.05 6.39
C LEU A 271 28.22 0.64 7.69
N ASN A 272 27.49 -0.01 8.60
CA ASN A 272 28.05 -0.50 9.87
C ASN A 272 29.09 -1.61 9.65
N SER A 273 28.92 -2.49 8.65
CA SER A 273 29.92 -3.51 8.34
C SER A 273 31.22 -2.87 7.80
N TYR A 274 31.11 -1.89 6.90
CA TYR A 274 32.27 -1.12 6.42
C TYR A 274 32.93 -0.31 7.52
N LYS A 275 32.16 0.30 8.43
CA LYS A 275 32.70 1.02 9.59
C LYS A 275 33.52 0.09 10.49
N LYS A 276 33.02 -1.12 10.78
CA LYS A 276 33.77 -2.13 11.55
C LYS A 276 35.05 -2.57 10.83
N LYS A 277 34.97 -2.81 9.51
CA LYS A 277 36.15 -3.19 8.71
C LYS A 277 37.20 -2.08 8.72
N LEU A 278 36.78 -0.83 8.54
CA LEU A 278 37.67 0.33 8.60
C LEU A 278 38.33 0.47 9.98
N GLN A 279 37.57 0.31 11.06
CA GLN A 279 38.12 0.33 12.43
C GLN A 279 39.15 -0.77 12.64
N SER A 280 38.90 -1.99 12.16
CA SER A 280 39.86 -3.10 12.22
C SER A 280 41.15 -2.76 11.48
N MET A 281 41.06 -2.32 10.21
CA MET A 281 42.24 -1.95 9.42
C MET A 281 42.99 -0.76 10.03
N THR A 282 42.28 0.19 10.64
CA THR A 282 42.89 1.34 11.31
C THR A 282 43.64 0.90 12.57
N CYS A 283 43.10 -0.05 13.33
CA CYS A 283 43.77 -0.63 14.49
C CYS A 283 45.04 -1.39 14.06
N GLU A 284 44.93 -2.25 13.05
CA GLU A 284 46.05 -2.99 12.49
C GLU A 284 47.15 -2.05 11.96
N SER A 285 46.77 -0.99 11.24
CA SER A 285 47.72 0.02 10.77
C SER A 285 48.46 0.73 11.92
N LYS A 286 47.76 1.04 13.02
CA LYS A 286 48.40 1.62 14.22
C LYS A 286 49.36 0.64 14.88
N LEU A 287 48.98 -0.64 14.99
CA LEU A 287 49.85 -1.69 15.51
C LEU A 287 51.10 -1.82 14.64
N LEU A 288 50.93 -1.96 13.32
CA LEU A 288 52.04 -2.05 12.37
C LEU A 288 52.94 -0.82 12.44
N SER A 289 52.37 0.38 12.58
CA SER A 289 53.14 1.60 12.75
C SER A 289 54.02 1.56 14.01
N SER A 290 53.46 1.13 15.15
CA SER A 290 54.22 0.97 16.41
C SER A 290 55.31 -0.10 16.30
N ASP A 291 55.01 -1.18 15.58
CA ASP A 291 55.94 -2.27 15.28
C ASP A 291 57.11 -1.78 14.40
N ILE A 292 56.81 -0.96 13.40
CA ILE A 292 57.82 -0.35 12.52
C ILE A 292 58.70 0.61 13.31
N THR A 293 58.14 1.44 14.20
CA THR A 293 58.95 2.35 15.04
C THR A 293 59.86 1.56 15.98
N SER A 294 59.34 0.53 16.65
CA SER A 294 60.15 -0.32 17.53
C SER A 294 61.27 -1.05 16.77
N ARG A 295 60.99 -1.60 15.58
CA ARG A 295 62.02 -2.22 14.73
C ARG A 295 63.07 -1.22 14.27
N LYS A 296 62.68 0.00 13.92
CA LYS A 296 63.64 1.07 13.55
C LYS A 296 64.54 1.44 14.72
N GLU A 297 64.00 1.58 15.93
CA GLU A 297 64.80 1.84 17.13
C GLU A 297 65.80 0.69 17.40
N MET A 298 65.37 -0.55 17.22
CA MET A 298 66.25 -1.72 17.34
C MET A 298 67.35 -1.73 16.28
N LEU A 299 67.03 -1.38 15.03
CA LEU A 299 68.03 -1.26 13.96
C LEU A 299 69.09 -0.22 14.29
N VAL A 300 68.70 0.96 14.80
CA VAL A 300 69.66 2.00 15.21
C VAL A 300 70.62 1.48 16.29
N LYS A 301 70.10 0.76 17.30
CA LYS A 301 70.95 0.15 18.35
C LYS A 301 71.92 -0.88 17.77
N ILE A 302 71.46 -1.74 16.87
CA ILE A 302 72.31 -2.73 16.21
C ILE A 302 73.38 -2.01 15.38
N GLU A 303 73.04 -0.97 14.63
CA GLU A 303 74.00 -0.18 13.87
C GLU A 303 75.07 0.43 14.79
N GLU A 304 74.68 1.02 15.92
CA GLU A 304 75.61 1.52 16.95
C GLU A 304 76.53 0.42 17.50
N GLU A 305 75.96 -0.75 17.87
CA GLU A 305 76.72 -1.91 18.35
C GLU A 305 77.69 -2.44 17.29
N THR A 306 77.28 -2.49 16.01
CA THR A 306 78.16 -2.91 14.91
C THR A 306 79.33 -1.95 14.71
N LEU A 307 79.08 -0.64 14.79
CA LEU A 307 80.11 0.39 14.65
C LEU A 307 81.12 0.28 15.79
N GLN A 308 80.64 0.08 17.03
CA GLN A 308 81.50 -0.17 18.18
C GLN A 308 82.33 -1.45 18.02
N ALA A 309 81.72 -2.54 17.57
CA ALA A 309 82.42 -3.80 17.32
C ALA A 309 83.49 -3.67 16.22
N GLU A 310 83.22 -2.88 15.16
CA GLU A 310 84.21 -2.57 14.12
C GLU A 310 85.38 -1.75 14.66
N GLU A 311 85.13 -0.76 15.51
CA GLU A 311 86.20 0.00 16.16
C GLU A 311 87.07 -0.88 17.06
N GLU A 312 86.44 -1.74 17.87
CA GLU A 312 87.13 -2.69 18.75
C GLU A 312 87.94 -3.70 17.94
N ARG A 313 87.36 -4.23 16.85
CA ARG A 313 88.05 -5.08 15.90
C ARG A 313 89.26 -4.36 15.30
N ALA A 314 89.13 -3.10 14.86
CA ALA A 314 90.24 -2.34 14.29
C ALA A 314 91.37 -2.11 15.33
N LYS A 315 91.02 -1.76 16.57
CA LYS A 315 91.97 -1.65 17.69
C LYS A 315 92.69 -2.98 17.92
N ALA A 316 91.96 -4.09 17.98
CA ALA A 316 92.53 -5.42 18.14
C ALA A 316 93.42 -5.83 16.96
N GLU A 317 93.02 -5.54 15.72
CA GLU A 317 93.81 -5.82 14.50
C GLU A 317 95.12 -5.02 14.49
N THR A 318 95.09 -3.74 14.86
CA THR A 318 96.32 -2.93 14.95
C THR A 318 97.27 -3.45 16.03
N LEU A 319 96.75 -3.86 17.19
CA LEU A 319 97.54 -4.49 18.24
C LEU A 319 98.12 -5.83 17.79
N ASN A 320 97.31 -6.68 17.18
CA ASN A 320 97.75 -7.98 16.65
C ASN A 320 98.85 -7.81 15.60
N ARG A 321 98.72 -6.82 14.71
CA ARG A 321 99.74 -6.46 13.72
C ARG A 321 101.05 -6.02 14.38
N LYS A 322 101.00 -5.20 15.44
CA LYS A 322 102.19 -4.82 16.24
C LYS A 322 102.84 -6.03 16.90
N LEU A 323 102.07 -6.89 17.55
CA LEU A 323 102.58 -8.10 18.21
C LEU A 323 103.20 -9.07 17.20
N ARG A 324 102.58 -9.26 16.03
CA ARG A 324 103.16 -10.07 14.94
C ARG A 324 104.47 -9.47 14.41
N GLY A 325 104.55 -8.14 14.30
CA GLY A 325 105.80 -7.44 13.98
C GLY A 325 106.88 -7.72 15.03
N GLN A 326 106.55 -7.53 16.31
CA GLN A 326 107.47 -7.85 17.41
C GLN A 326 107.90 -9.32 17.43
N LEU A 327 107.01 -10.26 17.13
CA LEU A 327 107.32 -11.68 17.00
C LEU A 327 108.27 -11.97 15.82
N ALA A 328 108.11 -11.26 14.70
CA ALA A 328 109.01 -11.38 13.55
C ALA A 328 110.41 -10.81 13.87
N ASP A 329 110.47 -9.72 14.63
CA ASP A 329 111.72 -9.08 15.08
C ASP A 329 112.38 -9.83 16.26
N PHE A 330 111.62 -10.66 16.98
CA PHE A 330 112.10 -11.40 18.13
C PHE A 330 113.06 -12.52 17.71
N ARG A 331 114.35 -12.25 17.83
CA ARG A 331 115.43 -13.23 17.70
C ARG A 331 115.88 -13.66 19.10
N VAL A 332 115.73 -14.94 19.42
CA VAL A 332 116.33 -15.52 20.64
C VAL A 332 117.84 -15.62 20.42
N PRO A 333 118.68 -14.90 21.19
CA PRO A 333 120.13 -15.06 21.08
C PRO A 333 120.50 -16.50 21.42
N HIS A 334 121.46 -17.08 20.69
CA HIS A 334 121.89 -18.44 20.95
C HIS A 334 122.35 -18.56 22.42
N VAL A 335 121.93 -19.62 23.13
CA VAL A 335 122.10 -19.76 24.60
C VAL A 335 123.54 -19.47 25.04
N LEU A 336 124.52 -19.93 24.27
CA LEU A 336 125.95 -19.67 24.52
C LEU A 336 126.32 -18.20 24.39
N GLN A 337 125.78 -17.46 23.41
CA GLN A 337 126.01 -16.02 23.23
C GLN A 337 125.38 -15.20 24.36
N TYR A 338 124.22 -15.60 24.87
CA TYR A 338 123.61 -14.95 26.02
C TYR A 338 124.44 -15.16 27.29
N ILE A 339 124.92 -16.38 27.53
CA ILE A 339 125.75 -16.71 28.70
C ILE A 339 127.08 -15.95 28.65
N THR A 340 127.75 -15.90 27.50
CA THR A 340 129.01 -15.15 27.36
C THR A 340 128.81 -13.64 27.51
N ALA A 341 127.74 -13.08 26.95
CA ALA A 341 127.40 -11.67 27.12
C ALA A 341 127.01 -11.32 28.58
N LYS A 342 126.31 -12.22 29.28
CA LYS A 342 125.96 -12.03 30.70
C LYS A 342 127.20 -12.14 31.60
N ALA A 343 128.09 -13.08 31.30
CA ALA A 343 129.36 -13.24 32.00
C ALA A 343 130.28 -12.02 31.78
N SER A 344 130.40 -11.52 30.55
CA SER A 344 131.18 -10.31 30.25
C SER A 344 130.57 -9.07 30.91
N HIS A 345 129.24 -8.94 30.94
CA HIS A 345 128.57 -7.87 31.68
C HIS A 345 128.89 -7.91 33.17
N SER A 346 128.85 -9.09 33.80
CA SER A 346 129.19 -9.24 35.22
C SER A 346 130.67 -8.94 35.50
N GLN A 347 131.58 -9.33 34.59
CA GLN A 347 133.01 -9.00 34.67
C GLN A 347 133.24 -7.48 34.52
N LEU A 348 132.55 -6.85 33.58
CA LEU A 348 132.58 -5.40 33.39
C LEU A 348 132.05 -4.67 34.63
N GLU A 349 130.92 -5.08 35.20
CA GLU A 349 130.41 -4.54 36.46
C GLU A 349 131.42 -4.68 37.61
N GLN A 350 132.09 -5.83 37.74
CA GLN A 350 133.13 -6.02 38.75
C GLN A 350 134.33 -5.11 38.51
N SER A 351 134.74 -4.93 37.25
CA SER A 351 135.83 -4.03 36.87
C SER A 351 135.49 -2.57 37.14
N VAL A 352 134.26 -2.13 36.85
CA VAL A 352 133.74 -0.79 37.17
C VAL A 352 133.81 -0.59 38.69
N ARG A 353 133.28 -1.52 39.47
CA ARG A 353 133.36 -1.47 40.95
C ARG A 353 134.80 -1.50 41.48
N ALA A 354 135.73 -2.14 40.77
CA ALA A 354 137.14 -2.17 41.14
C ALA A 354 137.84 -0.85 40.80
N TRP A 355 137.51 -0.23 39.66
CA TRP A 355 138.01 1.07 39.26
C TRP A 355 137.43 2.19 40.13
N GLU A 356 136.15 2.14 40.48
CA GLU A 356 135.53 3.03 41.46
C GLU A 356 136.29 2.99 42.80
N ARG A 357 136.60 1.79 43.31
CA ARG A 357 137.43 1.62 44.51
C ARG A 357 138.85 2.16 44.35
N LYS A 358 139.50 1.95 43.19
CA LYS A 358 140.85 2.50 42.92
C LYS A 358 140.84 4.02 42.85
N VAL A 359 139.81 4.62 42.26
CA VAL A 359 139.62 6.08 42.23
C VAL A 359 139.42 6.59 43.65
N GLU A 360 138.57 5.98 44.47
CA GLU A 360 138.44 6.33 45.89
C GLU A 360 139.79 6.26 46.64
N ILE A 361 140.56 5.18 46.49
CA ILE A 361 141.87 5.04 47.14
C ILE A 361 142.84 6.14 46.66
N SER A 362 142.84 6.45 45.37
CA SER A 362 143.71 7.48 44.78
C SER A 362 143.32 8.88 45.25
N GLU A 363 142.02 9.17 45.34
CA GLU A 363 141.48 10.42 45.89
C GLU A 363 141.82 10.56 47.38
N MET A 364 141.72 9.48 48.15
CA MET A 364 142.09 9.45 49.57
C MET A 364 143.61 9.62 49.76
N ALA A 365 144.43 9.00 48.91
CA ALA A 365 145.87 9.19 48.90
C ALA A 365 146.25 10.62 48.51
N LEU A 366 145.63 11.20 47.48
CA LEU A 366 145.82 12.59 47.08
C LEU A 366 145.44 13.56 48.20
N LYS A 367 144.30 13.34 48.87
CA LYS A 367 143.87 14.11 50.06
C LYS A 367 144.86 13.99 51.21
N THR A 368 145.48 12.83 51.38
CA THR A 368 146.49 12.61 52.43
C THR A 368 147.80 13.31 52.08
N HIS A 369 148.28 13.16 50.84
CA HIS A 369 149.49 13.82 50.35
C HIS A 369 149.38 15.34 50.31
N THR A 370 148.22 15.92 49.96
CA THR A 370 147.99 17.36 50.08
C THR A 370 147.97 17.83 51.53
N LYS A 371 147.40 17.06 52.45
CA LYS A 371 147.45 17.38 53.89
C LYS A 371 148.88 17.31 54.44
N THR A 372 149.68 16.30 54.06
CA THR A 372 151.08 16.19 54.50
C THR A 372 151.98 17.22 53.83
N TRP A 373 151.74 17.54 52.55
CA TRP A 373 152.45 18.58 51.81
C TRP A 373 152.17 19.97 52.39
N ASN A 374 150.92 20.29 52.71
CA ASN A 374 150.59 21.57 53.35
C ASN A 374 151.21 21.68 54.76
N LYS A 375 151.28 20.59 55.53
CA LYS A 375 151.97 20.57 56.83
C LYS A 375 153.50 20.68 56.73
N LEU A 376 154.12 20.10 55.70
CA LEU A 376 155.56 20.25 55.44
C LEU A 376 155.91 21.63 54.88
N LYS A 377 155.00 22.22 54.09
CA LYS A 377 155.13 23.58 53.54
C LYS A 377 155.01 24.67 54.61
N GLU A 378 154.27 24.43 55.69
CA GLU A 378 154.22 25.34 56.85
C GLU A 378 155.41 25.19 57.82
N ALA A 379 156.14 24.06 57.79
CA ALA A 379 157.28 23.81 58.68
C ALA A 379 158.67 24.12 58.06
N ALA A 380 158.79 24.14 56.74
CA ALA A 380 160.02 24.49 56.03
C ALA A 380 159.81 25.76 55.20
N GLY A 381 160.32 26.89 55.68
CA GLY A 381 160.13 28.20 55.04
C GLY A 381 160.59 28.23 53.58
N ALA A 382 159.65 28.47 52.67
CA ALA A 382 159.85 29.14 51.40
C ALA A 382 158.53 29.82 51.01
N GLY A 383 158.65 31.08 50.59
CA GLY A 383 157.55 31.95 50.18
C GLY A 383 156.79 31.48 48.92
N PRO A 384 155.96 32.36 48.36
CA PRO A 384 154.64 32.08 47.80
C PRO A 384 154.69 31.61 46.34
N VAL A 385 153.56 31.73 45.63
CA VAL A 385 153.27 31.51 44.19
C VAL A 385 152.33 30.31 44.01
N THR A 386 151.01 30.56 44.09
CA THR A 386 150.12 30.86 42.95
C THR A 386 150.16 29.82 41.84
N ALA A 387 149.02 29.18 41.60
CA ALA A 387 148.52 28.99 40.24
C ALA A 387 146.99 28.89 40.30
N ARG A 388 146.40 29.44 39.25
CA ARG A 388 144.97 29.61 38.92
C ARG A 388 144.05 28.44 39.23
#